data_AF-A0ABD5Q8K9-F1
#
_entry.id   AF-A0ABD5Q8K9-F1
#
_cell.length_a   1.000
_cell.length_b   1.000
_cell.length_c   1.000
_cell.angle_alpha   90.00
_cell.angle_beta   90.00
_cell.angle_gamma   90.00
#
_symmetry.space_group_name_H-M   'P 1'
#
loop_
_entity.id
_entity.type
_entity.pdbx_description
1 polymer ?
#
loop_
_entity_poly.entity_id
_entity_poly.type
_entity_poly.pdbx_seq_one_letter_code
_entity_poly.pdbx_strand_id
1 'polypeptide(L)'
;MVSEAVILSGLFGVGGSVAGYLVAGWFNLKSTEKQVSAQRDQLDKRLQAQEERLEAQIQSEDARRRAEYYLDKKVESLIQTHSTLEETRRTYKRIADKAGHGGISEEDHQDAIDLYFEYKSTVDRVSIFLDEPQHEILLDVFNILHDTNPYLSRAVKQPENVDYREFDLAEYNDRFNEAEEMLKKEVKTPIDSLSSGRDNK
;
A
#
# COMPACT_ATOMS: atom_id res chain seq x y z
N MET A 1 4.95 69.00 -56.24
CA MET A 1 6.33 69.52 -56.25
C MET A 1 7.25 68.32 -56.09
N VAL A 2 7.91 67.94 -57.18
CA VAL A 2 8.89 66.87 -57.24
C VAL A 2 10.21 67.49 -56.77
N SER A 3 10.77 67.02 -55.66
CA SER A 3 12.11 67.46 -55.24
C SER A 3 13.13 66.49 -55.80
N GLU A 4 13.85 66.99 -56.79
CA GLU A 4 15.11 66.49 -57.30
C GLU A 4 16.13 66.32 -56.16
N ALA A 5 16.70 65.13 -56.04
CA ALA A 5 18.01 64.89 -55.42
C ALA A 5 18.52 63.52 -55.89
N VAL A 6 18.84 63.44 -57.18
CA VAL A 6 19.73 62.40 -57.70
C VAL A 6 20.94 63.12 -58.28
N ILE A 7 22.09 62.51 -58.03
CA ILE A 7 23.40 62.69 -58.68
C ILE A 7 24.30 63.78 -58.04
N LEU A 8 25.16 63.38 -57.12
CA LEU A 8 26.61 63.63 -57.25
C LEU A 8 27.45 62.80 -56.26
N SER A 9 27.93 61.64 -56.70
CA SER A 9 29.27 61.11 -56.37
C SER A 9 29.41 59.65 -56.85
N GLY A 10 29.48 59.48 -58.18
CA GLY A 10 30.21 58.35 -58.74
C GLY A 10 31.68 58.72 -58.74
N LEU A 11 32.53 57.89 -58.09
CA LEU A 11 33.97 57.66 -58.33
C LEU A 11 34.72 57.18 -57.07
N PHE A 12 34.22 56.16 -56.36
CA PHE A 12 35.07 55.26 -55.59
C PHE A 12 34.43 53.86 -55.55
N GLY A 13 35.09 52.88 -56.20
CA GLY A 13 35.03 51.48 -55.80
C GLY A 13 34.01 50.57 -56.49
N VAL A 14 34.29 50.15 -57.72
CA VAL A 14 33.79 48.85 -58.25
C VAL A 14 34.32 47.65 -57.40
N GLY A 15 35.20 47.92 -56.41
CA GLY A 15 35.55 46.98 -55.34
C GLY A 15 34.61 46.97 -54.12
N GLY A 16 33.65 47.89 -54.00
CA GLY A 16 32.78 48.02 -52.83
C GLY A 16 31.53 47.13 -52.85
N SER A 17 31.01 46.79 -54.04
CA SER A 17 29.82 45.95 -54.19
C SER A 17 30.11 44.47 -53.87
N VAL A 18 31.26 43.94 -54.29
CA VAL A 18 31.69 42.59 -53.91
C VAL A 18 31.92 42.50 -52.39
N ALA A 19 32.53 43.53 -51.79
CA ALA A 19 32.68 43.60 -50.33
C ALA A 19 31.33 43.70 -49.59
N GLY A 20 30.37 44.45 -50.13
CA GLY A 20 29.00 44.53 -49.57
C GLY A 20 28.25 43.19 -49.58
N TYR A 21 28.35 42.42 -50.67
CA TYR A 21 27.75 41.07 -50.75
C TYR A 21 28.45 40.06 -49.83
N LEU A 22 29.78 40.14 -49.68
CA LEU A 22 30.53 39.30 -48.74
C LEU A 22 30.21 39.63 -47.28
N VAL A 23 30.05 40.91 -46.93
CA VAL A 23 29.65 41.34 -45.58
C VAL A 23 28.20 40.94 -45.28
N ALA A 24 27.26 41.13 -46.22
CA ALA A 24 25.88 40.69 -46.05
C ALA A 24 25.76 39.16 -45.94
N GLY A 25 26.55 38.41 -46.71
CA GLY A 25 26.66 36.95 -46.60
C GLY A 25 27.19 36.49 -45.24
N TRP A 26 28.22 37.15 -44.70
CA TRP A 26 28.78 36.84 -43.38
C TRP A 26 27.80 37.15 -42.23
N PHE A 27 27.08 38.28 -42.32
CA PHE A 27 26.02 38.60 -41.34
C PHE A 27 24.86 37.61 -41.39
N ASN A 28 24.43 37.20 -42.59
CA ASN A 28 23.43 36.15 -42.74
C ASN A 28 23.93 34.82 -42.17
N LEU A 29 25.17 34.41 -42.46
CA LEU A 29 25.75 33.18 -41.91
C LEU A 29 25.77 33.19 -40.37
N LYS A 30 26.29 34.27 -39.75
CA LYS A 30 26.31 34.42 -38.29
C LYS A 30 24.91 34.49 -37.66
N SER A 31 23.96 35.12 -38.34
CA SER A 31 22.57 35.16 -37.90
C SER A 31 21.95 33.76 -37.94
N THR A 32 22.23 33.00 -39.00
CA THR A 32 21.72 31.63 -39.17
C THR A 32 22.34 30.69 -38.14
N GLU A 33 23.64 30.81 -37.87
CA GLU A 33 24.32 30.06 -36.80
C GLU A 33 23.72 30.32 -35.42
N LYS A 34 23.43 31.60 -35.09
CA LYS A 34 22.77 31.96 -33.83
C LYS A 34 21.34 31.42 -33.72
N GLN A 35 20.60 31.40 -34.83
CA GLN A 35 19.26 30.82 -34.85
C GLN A 35 19.31 29.30 -34.66
N VAL A 36 20.25 28.62 -35.32
CA VAL A 36 20.44 27.17 -35.18
C VAL A 36 20.90 26.82 -33.76
N SER A 37 21.81 27.58 -33.15
CA SER A 37 22.23 27.35 -31.76
C SER A 37 21.08 27.57 -30.78
N ALA A 38 20.31 28.64 -30.93
CA ALA A 38 19.15 28.91 -30.08
C ALA A 38 18.05 27.84 -30.22
N GLN A 39 17.84 27.30 -31.43
CA GLN A 39 16.91 26.19 -31.65
C GLN A 39 17.40 24.89 -30.99
N ARG A 40 18.71 24.60 -31.05
CA ARG A 40 19.30 23.45 -30.35
C ARG A 40 19.15 23.59 -28.84
N ASP A 41 19.49 24.75 -28.27
CA ASP A 41 19.32 25.01 -26.85
C ASP A 41 17.86 24.87 -26.39
N GLN A 42 16.90 25.31 -27.23
CA GLN A 42 15.47 25.13 -26.96
C GLN A 42 15.04 23.66 -27.03
N LEU A 43 15.59 22.89 -27.97
CA LEU A 43 15.31 21.47 -28.10
C LEU A 43 15.86 20.70 -26.90
N ASP A 44 17.09 20.98 -26.50
CA ASP A 44 17.76 20.33 -25.36
C ASP A 44 17.00 20.63 -24.05
N LYS A 45 16.57 21.88 -23.84
CA LYS A 45 15.72 22.24 -22.68
C LYS A 45 14.39 21.51 -22.68
N ARG A 46 13.77 21.28 -23.85
CA ARG A 46 12.51 20.53 -23.95
C ARG A 46 12.73 19.04 -23.68
N LEU A 47 13.82 18.47 -24.17
CA LEU A 47 14.20 17.09 -23.90
C LEU A 47 14.45 16.87 -22.40
N GLN A 48 15.25 17.72 -21.77
CA GLN A 48 15.50 17.67 -20.33
C GLN A 48 14.19 17.79 -19.53
N ALA A 49 13.33 18.75 -19.87
CA ALA A 49 12.04 18.89 -19.20
C ALA A 49 11.09 17.70 -19.44
N GLN A 50 11.21 17.00 -20.58
CA GLN A 50 10.46 15.76 -20.83
C GLN A 50 11.02 14.58 -20.04
N GLU A 51 12.34 14.46 -19.95
CA GLU A 51 13.02 13.44 -19.15
C GLU A 51 12.66 13.58 -17.67
N GLU A 52 12.77 14.79 -17.11
CA GLU A 52 12.38 15.07 -15.71
C GLU A 52 10.90 14.72 -15.44
N ARG A 53 9.99 15.04 -16.38
CA ARG A 53 8.58 14.68 -16.25
C ARG A 53 8.35 13.18 -16.30
N LEU A 54 9.07 12.47 -17.17
CA LEU A 54 8.97 11.02 -17.30
C LEU A 54 9.50 10.33 -16.05
N GLU A 55 10.64 10.77 -15.52
CA GLU A 55 11.19 10.26 -14.27
C GLU A 55 10.23 10.48 -13.10
N ALA A 56 9.63 11.67 -13.00
CA ALA A 56 8.62 11.95 -11.98
C ALA A 56 7.37 11.06 -12.13
N GLN A 57 6.94 10.78 -13.36
CA GLN A 57 5.82 9.85 -13.62
C GLN A 57 6.16 8.42 -13.21
N ILE A 58 7.35 7.93 -13.56
CA ILE A 58 7.82 6.59 -13.19
C ILE A 58 7.85 6.45 -11.67
N GLN A 59 8.44 7.42 -10.96
CA GLN A 59 8.50 7.41 -9.50
C GLN A 59 7.11 7.43 -8.85
N SER A 60 6.19 8.23 -9.40
CA SER A 60 4.81 8.28 -8.92
C SER A 60 4.06 6.97 -9.16
N GLU A 61 4.27 6.32 -10.31
CA GLU A 61 3.66 5.01 -10.60
C GLU A 61 4.23 3.92 -9.70
N ASP A 62 5.55 3.89 -9.50
CA ASP A 62 6.20 2.91 -8.62
C ASP A 62 5.79 3.09 -7.16
N ALA A 63 5.60 4.32 -6.70
CA ALA A 63 5.04 4.61 -5.39
C ALA A 63 3.59 4.10 -5.29
N ARG A 64 2.77 4.33 -6.33
CA ARG A 64 1.39 3.86 -6.37
C ARG A 64 1.29 2.33 -6.33
N ARG A 65 2.07 1.63 -7.15
CA ARG A 65 2.10 0.15 -7.19
C ARG A 65 2.52 -0.45 -5.85
N ARG A 66 3.50 0.16 -5.17
CA ARG A 66 3.92 -0.27 -3.83
C ARG A 66 2.81 -0.07 -2.80
N ALA A 67 2.11 1.06 -2.86
CA ALA A 67 0.96 1.31 -1.98
C ALA A 67 -0.19 0.33 -2.23
N GLU A 68 -0.53 0.07 -3.50
CA GLU A 68 -1.54 -0.92 -3.90
C GLU A 68 -1.17 -2.33 -3.37
N TYR A 69 0.07 -2.77 -3.60
CA TYR A 69 0.56 -4.05 -3.09
C TYR A 69 0.47 -4.17 -1.56
N TYR A 70 0.83 -3.10 -0.83
CA TYR A 70 0.79 -3.10 0.63
C TYR A 70 -0.66 -3.17 1.16
N LEU A 71 -1.59 -2.46 0.51
CA LEU A 71 -3.01 -2.53 0.83
C LEU A 71 -3.59 -3.93 0.59
N ASP A 72 -3.27 -4.54 -0.56
CA ASP A 72 -3.70 -5.90 -0.87
C ASP A 72 -3.21 -6.89 0.18
N LYS A 73 -1.93 -6.79 0.59
CA LYS A 73 -1.36 -7.65 1.62
C LYS A 73 -1.96 -7.43 3.01
N LYS A 74 -2.28 -6.18 3.36
CA LYS A 74 -3.02 -5.85 4.59
C LYS A 74 -4.39 -6.53 4.57
N VAL A 75 -5.17 -6.34 3.52
CA VAL A 75 -6.52 -6.91 3.40
C VAL A 75 -6.50 -8.43 3.43
N GLU A 76 -5.60 -9.07 2.67
CA GLU A 76 -5.43 -10.53 2.67
C GLU A 76 -5.13 -11.08 4.07
N SER A 77 -4.18 -10.45 4.78
CA SER A 77 -3.78 -10.87 6.12
C SER A 77 -4.89 -10.69 7.16
N LEU A 78 -5.66 -9.59 7.07
CA LEU A 78 -6.81 -9.34 7.94
C LEU A 78 -7.94 -10.36 7.70
N ILE A 79 -8.24 -10.68 6.44
CA ILE A 79 -9.26 -11.69 6.09
C ILE A 79 -8.84 -13.07 6.60
N GLN A 80 -7.57 -13.43 6.41
CA GLN A 80 -7.04 -14.70 6.92
C GLN A 80 -7.17 -14.77 8.44
N THR A 81 -6.74 -13.72 9.15
CA THR A 81 -6.84 -13.64 10.62
C THR A 81 -8.29 -13.73 11.10
N HIS A 82 -9.22 -13.03 10.45
CA HIS A 82 -10.64 -13.09 10.77
C HIS A 82 -11.21 -14.50 10.57
N SER A 83 -10.84 -15.18 9.48
CA SER A 83 -11.31 -16.54 9.19
C SER A 83 -10.79 -17.53 10.24
N THR A 84 -9.50 -17.46 10.57
CA THR A 84 -8.90 -18.28 11.64
C THR A 84 -9.49 -17.96 13.01
N LEU A 85 -9.79 -16.69 13.31
CA LEU A 85 -10.49 -16.29 14.54
C LEU A 85 -11.86 -16.97 14.64
N GLU A 86 -12.69 -16.91 13.59
CA GLU A 86 -14.01 -17.54 13.58
C GLU A 86 -13.94 -19.06 13.77
N GLU A 87 -13.01 -19.71 13.07
CA GLU A 87 -12.81 -21.15 13.16
C GLU A 87 -12.35 -21.55 14.57
N THR A 88 -11.35 -20.85 15.09
CA THR A 88 -10.86 -21.03 16.46
C THR A 88 -12.01 -20.87 17.45
N ARG A 89 -12.80 -19.80 17.32
CA ARG A 89 -13.95 -19.52 18.19
C ARG A 89 -14.92 -20.70 18.25
N ARG A 90 -15.33 -21.19 17.08
CA ARG A 90 -16.32 -22.28 16.94
C ARG A 90 -15.78 -23.59 17.49
N THR A 91 -14.53 -23.92 17.17
CA THR A 91 -13.93 -25.19 17.56
C THR A 91 -13.63 -25.23 19.06
N TYR A 92 -13.02 -24.19 19.63
CA TYR A 92 -12.77 -24.11 21.07
C TYR A 92 -14.06 -24.17 21.87
N LYS A 93 -15.10 -23.43 21.46
CA LYS A 93 -16.40 -23.48 22.15
C LYS A 93 -17.00 -24.88 22.12
N ARG A 94 -17.00 -25.54 20.95
CA ARG A 94 -17.49 -26.92 20.81
C ARG A 94 -16.72 -27.89 21.72
N ILE A 95 -15.40 -27.77 21.77
CA ILE A 95 -14.54 -28.65 22.57
C ILE A 95 -14.71 -28.37 24.07
N ALA A 96 -14.79 -27.11 24.48
CA ALA A 96 -15.06 -26.71 25.87
C ALA A 96 -16.43 -27.22 26.34
N ASP A 97 -17.45 -27.13 25.48
CA ASP A 97 -18.79 -27.68 25.75
C ASP A 97 -18.73 -29.20 25.94
N LYS A 98 -18.03 -29.93 25.06
CA LYS A 98 -17.81 -31.38 25.22
C LYS A 98 -17.10 -31.71 26.54
N ALA A 99 -16.02 -30.96 26.85
CA ALA A 99 -15.24 -31.14 28.07
C ALA A 99 -16.12 -31.07 29.33
N GLY A 100 -17.05 -30.12 29.37
CA GLY A 100 -18.00 -29.99 30.48
C GLY A 100 -19.03 -31.12 30.62
N HIS A 101 -19.17 -31.99 29.61
CA HIS A 101 -20.17 -33.07 29.57
C HIS A 101 -19.56 -34.48 29.71
N GLY A 102 -18.34 -34.59 30.24
CA GLY A 102 -17.68 -35.88 30.50
C GLY A 102 -16.35 -36.07 29.80
N GLY A 103 -15.64 -34.97 29.52
CA GLY A 103 -14.30 -35.00 28.93
C GLY A 103 -14.27 -34.88 27.40
N ILE A 104 -13.05 -34.87 26.87
CA ILE A 104 -12.76 -34.80 25.43
C ILE A 104 -11.72 -35.86 25.07
N SER A 105 -11.66 -36.23 23.79
CA SER A 105 -10.59 -37.09 23.28
C SER A 105 -9.26 -36.34 23.18
N GLU A 106 -8.15 -37.08 23.10
CA GLU A 106 -6.83 -36.49 22.80
C GLU A 106 -6.83 -35.81 21.43
N GLU A 107 -7.59 -36.34 20.46
CA GLU A 107 -7.76 -35.73 19.14
C GLU A 107 -8.45 -34.36 19.23
N ASP A 108 -9.57 -34.27 19.96
CA ASP A 108 -10.24 -32.97 20.19
C ASP A 108 -9.28 -31.97 20.87
N HIS A 109 -8.44 -32.41 21.81
CA HIS A 109 -7.45 -31.54 22.45
C HIS A 109 -6.34 -31.11 21.48
N GLN A 110 -5.83 -32.01 20.65
CA GLN A 110 -4.82 -31.69 19.64
C GLN A 110 -5.37 -30.69 18.60
N ASP A 111 -6.62 -30.86 18.16
CA ASP A 111 -7.30 -29.91 17.26
C ASP A 111 -7.32 -28.48 17.85
N ALA A 112 -7.59 -28.35 19.15
CA ALA A 112 -7.56 -27.06 19.83
C ALA A 112 -6.15 -26.46 19.83
N ILE A 113 -5.14 -27.26 20.16
CA ILE A 113 -3.74 -26.82 20.18
C ILE A 113 -3.26 -26.37 18.80
N ASP A 114 -3.61 -27.10 17.75
CA ASP A 114 -3.24 -26.76 16.37
C ASP A 114 -3.86 -25.41 15.96
N LEU A 115 -5.16 -25.20 16.26
CA LEU A 115 -5.83 -23.93 16.01
C LEU A 115 -5.27 -22.78 16.83
N TYR A 116 -4.87 -23.02 18.07
CA TYR A 116 -4.19 -22.01 18.89
C TYR A 116 -2.89 -21.53 18.26
N PHE A 117 -2.06 -22.45 17.74
CA PHE A 117 -0.83 -22.08 17.05
C PHE A 117 -1.08 -21.43 15.69
N GLU A 118 -2.11 -21.89 14.97
CA GLU A 118 -2.53 -21.25 13.71
C GLU A 118 -2.99 -19.82 13.94
N TYR A 119 -3.85 -19.60 14.94
CA TYR A 119 -4.31 -18.27 15.33
C TYR A 119 -3.13 -17.37 15.69
N LYS A 120 -2.23 -17.82 16.58
CA LYS A 120 -1.01 -17.07 16.93
C LYS A 120 -0.20 -16.67 15.69
N SER A 121 0.02 -17.61 14.77
CA SER A 121 0.77 -17.37 13.52
C SER A 121 0.10 -16.30 12.65
N THR A 122 -1.23 -16.28 12.56
CA THR A 122 -1.95 -15.23 11.82
C THR A 122 -1.89 -13.88 12.51
N VAL A 123 -1.99 -13.83 13.85
CA VAL A 123 -1.83 -12.60 14.65
C VAL A 123 -0.43 -12.01 14.46
N ASP A 124 0.62 -12.83 14.56
CA ASP A 124 2.01 -12.41 14.36
C ASP A 124 2.20 -11.78 12.96
N ARG A 125 1.56 -12.34 11.93
CA ARG A 125 1.63 -11.82 10.55
C ARG A 125 0.90 -10.51 10.36
N VAL A 126 -0.30 -10.37 10.92
CA VAL A 126 -1.13 -9.18 10.72
C VAL A 126 -0.65 -8.00 11.56
N SER A 127 0.11 -8.25 12.64
CA SER A 127 0.64 -7.23 13.56
C SER A 127 1.34 -6.05 12.86
N ILE A 128 2.04 -6.30 11.74
CA ILE A 128 2.73 -5.24 10.96
C ILE A 128 1.79 -4.20 10.35
N PHE A 129 0.49 -4.50 10.29
CA PHE A 129 -0.56 -3.66 9.70
C PHE A 129 -1.52 -3.05 10.72
N LEU A 130 -1.36 -3.43 11.99
CA LEU A 130 -2.21 -3.00 13.09
C LEU A 130 -1.51 -1.92 13.91
N ASP A 131 -2.30 -1.06 14.55
CA ASP A 131 -1.80 -0.23 15.64
C ASP A 131 -1.74 -1.03 16.96
N GLU A 132 -1.08 -0.44 17.96
CA GLU A 132 -0.89 -1.10 19.25
C GLU A 132 -2.23 -1.49 19.90
N PRO A 133 -3.24 -0.61 20.00
CA PRO A 133 -4.54 -1.00 20.55
C PRO A 133 -5.21 -2.17 19.82
N GLN A 134 -5.15 -2.20 18.49
CA GLN A 134 -5.70 -3.29 17.68
C GLN A 134 -4.96 -4.62 17.90
N HIS A 135 -3.63 -4.54 18.02
CA HIS A 135 -2.81 -5.71 18.30
C HIS A 135 -3.13 -6.29 19.68
N GLU A 136 -3.25 -5.44 20.71
CA GLU A 136 -3.63 -5.85 22.07
C GLU A 136 -4.99 -6.55 22.11
N ILE A 137 -5.99 -6.09 21.33
CA ILE A 137 -7.30 -6.78 21.24
C ILE A 137 -7.15 -8.23 20.73
N LEU A 138 -6.26 -8.48 19.76
CA LEU A 138 -6.01 -9.84 19.27
C LEU A 138 -5.19 -10.67 20.28
N LEU A 139 -4.29 -10.03 21.02
CA LEU A 139 -3.53 -10.68 22.09
C LEU A 139 -4.42 -11.08 23.26
N ASP A 140 -5.45 -10.29 23.58
CA ASP A 140 -6.44 -10.65 24.60
C ASP A 140 -7.14 -11.97 24.25
N VAL A 141 -7.51 -12.18 22.98
CA VAL A 141 -8.06 -13.47 22.53
C VAL A 141 -7.04 -14.60 22.71
N PHE A 142 -5.77 -14.36 22.34
CA PHE A 142 -4.71 -15.34 22.52
C PHE A 142 -4.51 -15.73 24.00
N ASN A 143 -4.57 -14.76 24.91
CA ASN A 143 -4.46 -14.99 26.35
C ASN A 143 -5.63 -15.83 26.87
N ILE A 144 -6.86 -15.54 26.44
CA ILE A 144 -8.04 -16.35 26.78
C ILE A 144 -7.89 -17.80 26.30
N LEU A 145 -7.41 -18.01 25.07
CA LEU A 145 -7.15 -19.35 24.55
C LEU A 145 -6.05 -20.06 25.34
N HIS A 146 -4.99 -19.34 25.70
CA HIS A 146 -3.90 -19.84 26.53
C HIS A 146 -4.42 -20.33 27.89
N ASP A 147 -5.27 -19.55 28.54
CA ASP A 147 -5.85 -19.88 29.85
C ASP A 147 -6.89 -21.01 29.76
N THR A 148 -7.51 -21.19 28.59
CA THR A 148 -8.44 -22.30 28.32
C THR A 148 -7.71 -23.64 28.12
N ASN A 149 -6.48 -23.64 27.59
CA ASN A 149 -5.74 -24.88 27.28
C ASN A 149 -5.50 -25.78 28.51
N PRO A 150 -5.13 -25.27 29.70
CA PRO A 150 -5.04 -26.08 30.92
C PRO A 150 -6.36 -26.79 31.29
N TYR A 151 -7.50 -26.12 31.12
CA TYR A 151 -8.82 -26.70 31.34
C TYR A 151 -9.08 -27.87 30.39
N LEU A 152 -8.81 -27.69 29.08
CA LEU A 152 -8.95 -28.75 28.09
C LEU A 152 -8.00 -29.92 28.36
N SER A 153 -6.75 -29.66 28.74
CA SER A 153 -5.80 -30.72 29.08
C SER A 153 -6.24 -31.55 30.28
N ARG A 154 -6.87 -30.93 31.29
CA ARG A 154 -7.49 -31.66 32.41
C ARG A 154 -8.67 -32.52 31.94
N ALA A 155 -9.49 -32.01 31.03
CA ALA A 155 -10.64 -32.73 30.48
C ALA A 155 -10.27 -33.99 29.68
N VAL A 156 -9.06 -34.07 29.15
CA VAL A 156 -8.53 -35.31 28.56
C VAL A 156 -8.07 -36.29 29.65
N LYS A 157 -7.34 -35.80 30.66
CA LYS A 157 -6.62 -36.65 31.62
C LYS A 157 -7.47 -37.12 32.80
N GLN A 158 -8.41 -36.30 33.23
CA GLN A 158 -9.21 -36.48 34.45
C GLN A 158 -10.63 -35.92 34.22
N PRO A 159 -11.41 -36.51 33.30
CA PRO A 159 -12.70 -35.96 32.88
C PRO A 159 -13.71 -35.83 34.03
N GLU A 160 -13.61 -36.65 35.07
CA GLU A 160 -14.44 -36.59 36.27
C GLU A 160 -14.18 -35.39 37.19
N ASN A 161 -13.04 -34.70 37.02
CA ASN A 161 -12.60 -33.58 37.87
C ASN A 161 -12.72 -32.22 37.19
N VAL A 162 -13.44 -32.12 36.07
CA VAL A 162 -13.59 -30.88 35.32
C VAL A 162 -14.93 -30.22 35.62
N ASP A 163 -14.89 -28.98 36.11
CA ASP A 163 -16.07 -28.13 36.26
C ASP A 163 -16.15 -27.16 35.07
N TYR A 164 -17.24 -27.24 34.30
CA TYR A 164 -17.48 -26.33 33.16
C TYR A 164 -17.49 -24.86 33.58
N ARG A 165 -17.75 -24.55 34.86
CA ARG A 165 -17.68 -23.18 35.40
C ARG A 165 -16.26 -22.60 35.40
N GLU A 166 -15.23 -23.42 35.25
CA GLU A 166 -13.86 -22.95 35.06
C GLU A 166 -13.67 -22.27 33.70
N PHE A 167 -14.59 -22.49 32.76
CA PHE A 167 -14.61 -21.79 31.47
C PHE A 167 -15.55 -20.59 31.54
N ASP A 168 -14.96 -19.38 31.62
CA ASP A 168 -15.73 -18.13 31.55
C ASP A 168 -16.20 -17.87 30.12
N LEU A 169 -17.35 -18.46 29.78
CA LEU A 169 -17.96 -18.32 28.46
C LEU A 169 -18.34 -16.87 28.14
N ALA A 170 -18.63 -16.04 29.15
CA ALA A 170 -18.99 -14.64 28.92
C ALA A 170 -17.76 -13.86 28.47
N GLU A 171 -16.68 -13.92 29.26
CA GLU A 171 -15.41 -13.27 28.92
C GLU A 171 -14.87 -13.78 27.58
N TYR A 172 -14.92 -15.09 27.33
CA TYR A 172 -14.54 -15.68 26.06
C TYR A 172 -15.31 -15.07 24.88
N ASN A 173 -16.64 -15.00 24.96
CA ASN A 173 -17.43 -14.46 23.85
C ASN A 173 -17.18 -12.96 23.64
N ASP A 174 -17.01 -12.20 24.72
CA ASP A 174 -16.80 -10.77 24.65
C ASP A 174 -15.49 -10.43 23.94
N ARG A 175 -14.38 -11.09 24.28
CA ARG A 175 -13.07 -10.87 23.63
C ARG A 175 -13.09 -11.26 22.15
N PHE A 176 -13.71 -12.38 21.82
CA PHE A 176 -13.86 -12.80 20.43
C PHE A 176 -14.73 -11.83 19.62
N ASN A 177 -15.83 -11.34 20.18
CA ASN A 177 -16.70 -10.35 19.53
C ASN A 177 -15.95 -9.03 19.28
N GLU A 178 -15.18 -8.57 20.28
CA GLU A 178 -14.38 -7.34 20.17
C GLU A 178 -13.34 -7.44 19.05
N ALA A 179 -12.60 -8.55 19.01
CA ALA A 179 -11.64 -8.83 17.93
C ALA A 179 -12.32 -8.94 16.55
N GLU A 180 -13.47 -9.62 16.47
CA GLU A 180 -14.23 -9.78 15.25
C GLU A 180 -14.72 -8.42 14.69
N GLU A 181 -15.30 -7.58 15.52
CA GLU A 181 -15.76 -6.24 15.13
C GLU A 181 -14.60 -5.33 14.70
N MET A 182 -13.47 -5.39 15.42
CA MET A 182 -12.25 -4.67 15.04
C MET A 182 -11.77 -5.10 13.65
N LEU A 183 -11.62 -6.41 13.41
CA LEU A 183 -11.14 -6.93 12.13
C LEU A 183 -12.10 -6.58 10.98
N LYS A 184 -13.41 -6.70 11.17
CA LYS A 184 -14.42 -6.30 10.16
C LYS A 184 -14.30 -4.83 9.79
N LYS A 185 -14.09 -3.96 10.78
CA LYS A 185 -13.91 -2.52 10.55
C LYS A 185 -12.63 -2.23 9.77
N GLU A 186 -11.52 -2.89 10.12
CA GLU A 186 -10.23 -2.73 9.45
C GLU A 186 -10.24 -3.25 8.01
N VAL A 187 -10.95 -4.36 7.74
CA VAL A 187 -11.10 -4.88 6.37
C VAL A 187 -11.95 -3.93 5.52
N LYS A 188 -13.00 -3.33 6.09
CA LYS A 188 -13.93 -2.48 5.35
C LYS A 188 -13.34 -1.12 4.98
N THR A 189 -12.51 -0.54 5.84
CA THR A 189 -11.98 0.82 5.66
C THR A 189 -11.22 1.02 4.32
N PRO A 190 -10.29 0.13 3.92
CA PRO A 190 -9.64 0.21 2.61
C PRO A 190 -10.61 0.09 1.44
N ILE A 191 -11.61 -0.80 1.53
CA ILE A 191 -12.59 -1.04 0.47
C ILE A 191 -13.43 0.22 0.22
N ASP A 192 -13.91 0.85 1.30
CA ASP A 192 -14.71 2.08 1.22
C ASP A 192 -13.89 3.25 0.63
N SER A 193 -12.60 3.33 0.96
CA SER A 193 -11.69 4.35 0.41
C SER A 193 -11.44 4.20 -1.11
N LEU A 194 -11.41 2.95 -1.61
CA LEU A 194 -11.24 2.67 -3.04
C LEU A 194 -12.51 2.94 -3.85
N SER A 195 -13.69 2.69 -3.26
CA SER A 195 -14.99 2.93 -3.91
C SER A 195 -15.30 4.42 -4.04
N SER A 196 -15.11 5.19 -2.97
CA SER A 196 -15.37 6.65 -2.93
C SER A 196 -14.40 7.48 -3.80
N GLY A 197 -13.20 6.96 -4.08
CA GLY A 197 -12.25 7.58 -5.00
C GLY A 197 -12.58 7.41 -6.50
N ARG A 198 -13.47 6.47 -6.86
CA ARG A 198 -13.93 6.27 -8.25
C ARG A 198 -15.08 7.21 -8.64
N ASP A 199 -15.90 7.63 -7.70
CA ASP A 199 -17.07 8.48 -7.98
C ASP A 199 -16.72 9.97 -8.14
N ASN A 200 -15.46 10.35 -7.88
CA ASN A 200 -14.96 11.73 -7.99
C ASN A 200 -14.03 11.97 -9.19
N LYS A 201 -14.07 11.12 -10.23
CA LYS A 201 -13.38 11.30 -11.51
C LYS A 201 -14.35 11.27 -12.67
#